data_AF-A0A9E1MXB0-F1
#
_entry.id   AF-A0A9E1MXB0-F1
#
_cell.length_a   1.000
_cell.length_b   1.000
_cell.length_c   1.000
_cell.angle_alpha   90.00
_cell.angle_beta   90.00
_cell.angle_gamma   90.00
#
_symmetry.space_group_name_H-M   'P 1'
#
loop_
_entity.id
_entity.type
_entity.pdbx_description
1 polymer ?
#
loop_
_entity_poly.entity_id
_entity_poly.type
_entity_poly.pdbx_seq_one_letter_code
_entity_poly.pdbx_strand_id
1 'polypeptide(L)'
;TGGDRNFDYYSCSSTTDESGPEVVYQIDLPEDGFVALSLDGLPSGVDVDVHLLNTLDANDCIDRGHWDAGALMLAGTYYVVVDSWVSSSGTEMDGDYTVSIGHTTPSLMGSYGIDSTMASYALLAFDEAWFGADTARFEYTLIDFSMSAIERRFWVLDLRTGDELYNEYVTHGVNSSDPSDVNMAVEFSNVNGSLKSSLGVMVTAEDYTGTYGHSMRYDGLEPGFNDNVRSRYIVLHSGDYATQDYVDTWGELGESWGCTVIDPVIVDDVIDLIMDGTLAFAYYPDTTYLTNSTYLNP
;
A
#
# COMPACT_ATOMS: atom_id res chain seq x y z
N THR A 1 -8.14 -22.73 18.32
CA THR A 1 -8.09 -24.21 18.27
C THR A 1 -9.46 -24.84 18.42
N GLY A 2 -9.65 -26.03 17.82
CA GLY A 2 -10.81 -26.89 18.07
C GLY A 2 -12.10 -26.50 17.34
N GLY A 3 -11.99 -25.92 16.14
CA GLY A 3 -13.12 -25.61 15.28
C GLY A 3 -13.69 -26.82 14.53
N ASP A 4 -14.48 -26.56 13.49
CA ASP A 4 -15.11 -27.61 12.68
C ASP A 4 -14.08 -28.27 11.74
N ARG A 5 -14.48 -29.31 10.99
CA ARG A 5 -13.59 -30.07 10.08
C ARG A 5 -14.28 -30.31 8.74
N ASN A 6 -14.56 -29.25 8.01
CA ASN A 6 -15.35 -29.27 6.79
C ASN A 6 -14.54 -28.96 5.54
N PHE A 7 -13.38 -28.31 5.67
CA PHE A 7 -12.55 -27.90 4.56
C PHE A 7 -11.16 -28.53 4.70
N ASP A 8 -10.66 -29.13 3.62
CA ASP A 8 -9.31 -29.71 3.57
C ASP A 8 -8.48 -29.10 2.42
N TYR A 9 -9.16 -28.48 1.44
CA TYR A 9 -8.58 -27.95 0.22
C TYR A 9 -9.37 -26.74 -0.28
N TYR A 10 -8.66 -25.71 -0.73
CA TYR A 10 -9.22 -24.46 -1.22
C TYR A 10 -8.89 -24.23 -2.69
N SER A 11 -9.79 -23.63 -3.49
CA SER A 11 -9.57 -23.44 -4.93
C SER A 11 -8.35 -22.58 -5.27
N CYS A 12 -8.00 -21.64 -4.39
CA CYS A 12 -6.79 -20.82 -4.46
C CYS A 12 -5.48 -21.62 -4.26
N SER A 13 -5.53 -22.83 -3.68
CA SER A 13 -4.39 -23.75 -3.60
C SER A 13 -4.84 -25.21 -3.45
N SER A 14 -5.39 -25.75 -4.54
CA SER A 14 -6.03 -27.08 -4.57
C SER A 14 -5.12 -28.28 -4.25
N THR A 15 -3.82 -28.07 -4.07
CA THR A 15 -2.84 -29.13 -3.76
C THR A 15 -2.28 -29.05 -2.35
N THR A 16 -2.59 -28.00 -1.60
CA THR A 16 -2.12 -27.85 -0.22
C THR A 16 -3.13 -28.53 0.70
N ASP A 17 -2.62 -29.44 1.54
CA ASP A 17 -3.42 -30.19 2.50
C ASP A 17 -3.60 -29.35 3.76
N GLU A 18 -4.77 -28.72 3.87
CA GLU A 18 -5.18 -27.93 5.03
C GLU A 18 -6.08 -28.75 5.97
N SER A 19 -6.02 -30.09 5.91
CA SER A 19 -6.91 -30.91 6.74
C SER A 19 -6.68 -30.63 8.23
N GLY A 20 -7.78 -30.44 8.96
CA GLY A 20 -7.75 -30.34 10.41
C GLY A 20 -8.88 -29.44 10.92
N PRO A 21 -8.75 -28.87 12.13
CA PRO A 21 -9.78 -28.02 12.69
C PRO A 21 -9.72 -26.58 12.15
N GLU A 22 -10.78 -26.14 11.45
CA GLU A 22 -10.90 -24.77 10.95
C GLU A 22 -11.79 -23.87 11.82
N VAL A 23 -11.46 -22.58 11.91
CA VAL A 23 -12.34 -21.56 12.51
C VAL A 23 -12.84 -20.63 11.43
N VAL A 24 -14.16 -20.51 11.32
CA VAL A 24 -14.85 -19.67 10.35
C VAL A 24 -15.36 -18.39 11.00
N TYR A 25 -15.03 -17.25 10.41
CA TYR A 25 -15.56 -15.94 10.73
C TYR A 25 -16.40 -15.45 9.57
N GLN A 26 -17.65 -15.06 9.83
CA GLN A 26 -18.43 -14.29 8.87
C GLN A 26 -18.11 -12.81 9.07
N ILE A 27 -17.80 -12.11 7.97
CA ILE A 27 -17.59 -10.66 7.96
C ILE A 27 -18.65 -10.00 7.09
N ASP A 28 -19.21 -8.89 7.58
CA ASP A 28 -20.19 -8.09 6.85
C ASP A 28 -19.57 -6.72 6.55
N LEU A 29 -19.25 -6.47 5.29
CA LEU A 29 -18.62 -5.25 4.81
C LEU A 29 -19.71 -4.22 4.46
N PRO A 30 -19.76 -3.07 5.17
CA PRO A 30 -20.83 -2.07 4.98
C PRO A 30 -20.65 -1.20 3.73
N GLU A 31 -19.44 -1.16 3.18
CA GLU A 31 -19.04 -0.41 2.00
C GLU A 31 -17.87 -1.12 1.32
N ASP A 32 -17.52 -0.69 0.10
CA ASP A 32 -16.39 -1.22 -0.64
C ASP A 32 -15.06 -0.81 0.03
N GLY A 33 -14.08 -1.71 0.04
CA GLY A 33 -12.80 -1.46 0.69
C GLY A 33 -11.85 -2.64 0.62
N PHE A 34 -10.58 -2.40 0.95
CA PHE A 34 -9.57 -3.44 1.02
C PHE A 34 -9.67 -4.17 2.35
N VAL A 35 -9.88 -5.48 2.30
CA VAL A 35 -9.82 -6.35 3.46
C VAL A 35 -8.41 -6.89 3.59
N ALA A 36 -7.81 -6.72 4.76
CA ALA A 36 -6.49 -7.22 5.08
C ALA A 36 -6.58 -8.20 6.25
N LEU A 37 -6.09 -9.41 6.05
CA LEU A 37 -6.08 -10.49 7.02
C LEU A 37 -4.65 -10.75 7.44
N SER A 38 -4.44 -10.98 8.74
CA SER A 38 -3.13 -11.29 9.28
C SER A 38 -3.24 -12.21 10.49
N LEU A 39 -2.34 -13.19 10.58
CA LEU A 39 -2.23 -14.12 11.69
C LEU A 39 -0.98 -13.82 12.52
N ASP A 40 -1.17 -13.63 13.82
CA ASP A 40 -0.13 -13.27 14.77
C ASP A 40 -0.08 -14.23 15.97
N GLY A 41 1.05 -14.25 16.66
CA GLY A 41 1.19 -14.93 17.95
C GLY A 41 1.18 -16.47 17.89
N LEU A 42 1.51 -17.05 16.73
CA LEU A 42 1.58 -18.49 16.54
C LEU A 42 2.72 -19.11 17.39
N PRO A 43 2.42 -20.08 18.28
CA PRO A 43 3.45 -20.84 18.99
C PRO A 43 4.33 -21.68 18.05
N SER A 44 5.51 -22.08 18.52
CA SER A 44 6.38 -22.98 17.76
C SER A 44 5.69 -24.32 17.49
N GLY A 45 5.68 -24.74 16.23
CA GLY A 45 5.03 -25.97 15.79
C GLY A 45 3.55 -25.81 15.46
N VAL A 46 3.05 -24.58 15.40
CA VAL A 46 1.75 -24.24 14.83
C VAL A 46 1.98 -23.69 13.43
N ASP A 47 1.17 -24.16 12.50
CA ASP A 47 1.17 -23.76 11.10
C ASP A 47 -0.29 -23.75 10.64
N VAL A 48 -0.88 -22.56 10.68
CA VAL A 48 -2.25 -22.31 10.23
C VAL A 48 -2.20 -21.27 9.13
N ASP A 49 -3.03 -21.46 8.12
CA ASP A 49 -3.15 -20.61 6.95
C ASP A 49 -4.49 -19.84 7.00
N VAL A 50 -4.50 -18.64 6.41
CA VAL A 50 -5.69 -17.79 6.34
C VAL A 50 -6.24 -17.78 4.92
N HIS A 51 -7.57 -17.90 4.83
CA HIS A 51 -8.31 -17.96 3.57
C HIS A 51 -9.47 -16.96 3.59
N LEU A 52 -9.60 -16.18 2.52
CA LEU A 52 -10.73 -15.29 2.29
C LEU A 52 -11.65 -15.90 1.24
N LEU A 53 -12.92 -16.11 1.56
CA LEU A 53 -13.90 -16.76 0.71
C LEU A 53 -15.07 -15.84 0.36
N ASN A 54 -15.53 -15.93 -0.89
CA ASN A 54 -16.69 -15.20 -1.40
C ASN A 54 -18.02 -15.75 -0.86
N THR A 55 -18.11 -17.08 -0.73
CA THR A 55 -19.19 -17.78 -0.03
C THR A 55 -18.60 -18.81 0.92
N LEU A 56 -19.41 -19.41 1.81
CA LEU A 56 -18.95 -20.49 2.69
C LEU A 56 -18.81 -21.81 1.92
N ASP A 57 -17.92 -21.81 0.93
CA ASP A 57 -17.54 -22.92 0.06
C ASP A 57 -16.05 -22.77 -0.27
N ALA A 58 -15.24 -23.79 0.03
CA ALA A 58 -13.80 -23.75 -0.22
C ALA A 58 -13.43 -23.60 -1.72
N ASN A 59 -14.37 -23.87 -2.63
CA ASN A 59 -14.18 -23.63 -4.06
C ASN A 59 -14.32 -22.15 -4.46
N ASP A 60 -14.83 -21.30 -3.56
CA ASP A 60 -15.07 -19.87 -3.79
C ASP A 60 -14.02 -19.02 -3.06
N CYS A 61 -12.76 -19.50 -3.03
CA CYS A 61 -11.63 -18.80 -2.43
C CYS A 61 -11.21 -17.60 -3.30
N ILE A 62 -11.11 -16.43 -2.66
CA ILE A 62 -10.66 -15.17 -3.25
C ILE A 62 -9.15 -15.06 -3.13
N ASP A 63 -8.64 -15.16 -1.91
CA ASP A 63 -7.21 -15.10 -1.61
C ASP A 63 -6.86 -16.01 -0.44
N ARG A 64 -5.58 -16.38 -0.35
CA ARG A 64 -5.02 -17.08 0.82
C ARG A 64 -3.57 -16.71 1.02
N GLY A 65 -3.11 -16.92 2.23
CA GLY A 65 -1.68 -16.93 2.50
C GLY A 65 -1.37 -17.66 3.78
N HIS A 66 -0.06 -17.82 4.00
CA HIS A 66 0.44 -18.47 5.20
C HIS A 66 -0.04 -17.70 6.43
N TRP A 67 0.31 -16.41 6.53
CA TRP A 67 -0.17 -15.57 7.61
C TRP A 67 -0.98 -14.37 7.14
N ASP A 68 -0.79 -13.93 5.90
CA ASP A 68 -1.42 -12.72 5.38
C ASP A 68 -2.18 -13.01 4.07
N ALA A 69 -3.37 -12.43 3.94
CA ALA A 69 -4.20 -12.48 2.74
C ALA A 69 -4.98 -11.18 2.62
N GLY A 70 -5.43 -10.82 1.43
CA GLY A 70 -6.23 -9.61 1.25
C GLY A 70 -6.84 -9.49 -0.13
N ALA A 71 -7.84 -8.61 -0.22
CA ALA A 71 -8.48 -8.27 -1.48
C ALA A 71 -9.26 -6.96 -1.36
N LEU A 72 -9.39 -6.24 -2.47
CA LEU A 72 -10.39 -5.19 -2.63
C LEU A 72 -11.77 -5.82 -2.85
N MET A 73 -12.67 -5.51 -1.93
CA MET A 73 -13.96 -6.18 -1.81
C MET A 73 -15.10 -5.18 -1.96
N LEU A 74 -16.19 -5.63 -2.58
CA LEU A 74 -17.44 -4.87 -2.58
C LEU A 74 -18.16 -5.03 -1.23
N ALA A 75 -19.07 -4.12 -0.92
CA ALA A 75 -19.98 -4.26 0.21
C ALA A 75 -20.77 -5.58 0.11
N GLY A 76 -20.76 -6.39 1.18
CA GLY A 76 -21.33 -7.73 1.15
C GLY A 76 -20.97 -8.57 2.36
N THR A 77 -21.38 -9.83 2.33
CA THR A 77 -21.07 -10.82 3.37
C THR A 77 -20.06 -11.81 2.82
N TYR A 78 -18.98 -12.02 3.56
CA TYR A 78 -17.85 -12.87 3.19
C TYR A 78 -17.42 -13.75 4.37
N TYR A 79 -16.49 -14.67 4.13
CA TYR A 79 -16.01 -15.59 5.14
C TYR A 79 -14.50 -15.60 5.20
N VAL A 80 -13.96 -15.48 6.41
CA VAL A 80 -12.54 -15.73 6.70
C VAL A 80 -12.45 -17.09 7.36
N VAL A 81 -11.60 -17.95 6.84
CA VAL A 81 -11.32 -19.26 7.42
C VAL A 81 -9.85 -19.31 7.81
N VAL A 82 -9.58 -19.66 9.06
CA VAL A 82 -8.23 -19.99 9.52
C VAL A 82 -8.18 -21.48 9.73
N ASP A 83 -7.33 -22.16 8.99
CA ASP A 83 -7.26 -23.62 8.93
C ASP A 83 -5.85 -24.11 9.18
N SER A 84 -5.70 -25.35 9.62
CA SER A 84 -4.39 -25.94 9.92
C SER A 84 -3.74 -26.53 8.69
N TRP A 85 -2.43 -26.34 8.57
CA TRP A 85 -1.63 -27.01 7.55
C TRP A 85 -1.23 -28.43 7.97
N VAL A 86 -1.19 -29.36 7.02
CA VAL A 86 -0.72 -30.73 7.25
C VAL A 86 0.72 -30.89 6.77
N SER A 87 1.59 -31.20 7.73
CA SER A 87 2.99 -31.50 7.44
C SER A 87 3.18 -32.71 6.53
N SER A 88 4.35 -32.80 5.88
CA SER A 88 4.75 -33.96 5.07
C SER A 88 4.69 -35.32 5.79
N SER A 89 4.68 -35.32 7.13
CA SER A 89 4.48 -36.49 7.99
C SER A 89 3.01 -36.84 8.27
N GLY A 90 2.05 -36.08 7.73
CA GLY A 90 0.61 -36.24 7.97
C GLY A 90 0.18 -35.74 9.35
N THR A 91 0.90 -34.77 9.93
CA THR A 91 0.54 -34.16 11.21
C THR A 91 -0.10 -32.80 10.95
N GLU A 92 -1.35 -32.65 11.39
CA GLU A 92 -2.08 -31.38 11.46
C GLU A 92 -1.33 -30.44 12.42
N MET A 93 -1.04 -29.22 11.98
CA MET A 93 -0.24 -28.25 12.74
C MET A 93 -1.14 -27.19 13.39
N ASP A 94 -2.25 -27.63 14.00
CA ASP A 94 -3.21 -26.75 14.63
C ASP A 94 -2.65 -26.06 15.88
N GLY A 95 -3.24 -24.92 16.26
CA GLY A 95 -2.79 -24.21 17.43
C GLY A 95 -3.46 -22.89 17.70
N ASP A 96 -2.95 -22.20 18.72
CA ASP A 96 -3.41 -20.88 19.11
C ASP A 96 -2.83 -19.83 18.14
N TYR A 97 -3.63 -18.82 17.85
CA TYR A 97 -3.27 -17.69 16.99
C TYR A 97 -4.16 -16.50 17.36
N THR A 98 -3.76 -15.32 16.91
CA THR A 98 -4.61 -14.12 16.86
C THR A 98 -4.87 -13.80 15.40
N VAL A 99 -6.15 -13.62 15.04
CA VAL A 99 -6.52 -13.15 13.69
C VAL A 99 -6.88 -11.67 13.77
N SER A 100 -6.26 -10.90 12.89
CA SER A 100 -6.60 -9.50 12.63
C SER A 100 -7.36 -9.41 11.31
N ILE A 101 -8.49 -8.72 11.32
CA ILE A 101 -9.33 -8.49 10.13
C ILE A 101 -9.50 -6.97 9.98
N GLY A 102 -8.68 -6.39 9.10
CA GLY A 102 -8.73 -4.98 8.71
C GLY A 102 -9.71 -4.74 7.59
N HIS A 103 -10.30 -3.55 7.55
CA HIS A 103 -11.13 -3.09 6.44
C HIS A 103 -10.86 -1.60 6.20
N THR A 104 -10.04 -1.30 5.20
CA THR A 104 -9.69 0.08 4.84
C THR A 104 -10.54 0.53 3.67
N THR A 105 -11.30 1.61 3.86
CA THR A 105 -12.32 2.08 2.91
C THR A 105 -12.02 3.49 2.42
N PRO A 106 -12.58 3.90 1.25
CA PRO A 106 -12.51 5.29 0.82
C PRO A 106 -13.08 6.28 1.83
N SER A 107 -14.12 5.90 2.58
CA SER A 107 -14.70 6.75 3.64
C SER A 107 -13.75 6.92 4.83
N LEU A 108 -13.06 5.86 5.24
CA LEU A 108 -12.04 5.92 6.29
C LEU A 108 -10.88 6.81 5.85
N MET A 109 -10.34 6.59 4.65
CA MET A 109 -9.29 7.42 4.06
C MET A 109 -9.72 8.89 3.93
N GLY A 110 -10.99 9.13 3.59
CA GLY A 110 -11.57 10.47 3.57
C GLY A 110 -11.60 11.17 4.93
N SER A 111 -11.65 10.42 6.04
CA SER A 111 -11.55 11.01 7.39
C SER A 111 -10.15 11.57 7.69
N TYR A 112 -9.12 11.12 6.96
CA TYR A 112 -7.75 11.63 6.97
C TYR A 112 -7.51 12.75 5.95
N GLY A 113 -8.56 13.18 5.24
CA GLY A 113 -8.47 14.24 4.23
C GLY A 113 -8.08 13.78 2.83
N ILE A 114 -8.04 12.48 2.58
CA ILE A 114 -7.75 11.93 1.25
C ILE A 114 -9.03 12.02 0.38
N ASP A 115 -8.92 12.53 -0.85
CA ASP A 115 -10.07 12.60 -1.75
C ASP A 115 -10.65 11.20 -2.03
N SER A 116 -11.98 11.07 -2.04
CA SER A 116 -12.64 9.77 -2.19
C SER A 116 -12.32 9.09 -3.53
N THR A 117 -12.13 9.87 -4.59
CA THR A 117 -11.77 9.33 -5.92
C THR A 117 -10.34 8.83 -5.90
N MET A 118 -9.43 9.60 -5.32
CA MET A 118 -8.03 9.21 -5.12
C MET A 118 -7.93 7.95 -4.25
N ALA A 119 -8.70 7.87 -3.17
CA ALA A 119 -8.76 6.70 -2.29
C ALA A 119 -9.23 5.44 -3.02
N SER A 120 -10.27 5.55 -3.86
CA SER A 120 -10.72 4.41 -4.68
C SER A 120 -9.65 3.94 -5.66
N TYR A 121 -8.93 4.85 -6.32
CA TYR A 121 -7.81 4.48 -7.20
C TYR A 121 -6.64 3.87 -6.42
N ALA A 122 -6.33 4.41 -5.24
CA ALA A 122 -5.27 3.89 -4.39
C ALA A 122 -5.54 2.45 -3.93
N LEU A 123 -6.76 2.16 -3.47
CA LEU A 123 -7.12 0.80 -3.04
C LEU A 123 -7.14 -0.19 -4.22
N LEU A 124 -7.60 0.24 -5.40
CA LEU A 124 -7.52 -0.58 -6.62
C LEU A 124 -6.06 -0.87 -7.03
N ALA A 125 -5.21 0.16 -7.03
CA ALA A 125 -3.79 0.00 -7.35
C ALA A 125 -3.07 -0.92 -6.34
N PHE A 126 -3.41 -0.83 -5.06
CA PHE A 126 -2.87 -1.70 -4.03
C PHE A 126 -3.29 -3.16 -4.25
N ASP A 127 -4.56 -3.40 -4.57
CA ASP A 127 -5.09 -4.75 -4.84
C ASP A 127 -4.38 -5.44 -6.01
N GLU A 128 -4.21 -4.72 -7.12
CA GLU A 128 -3.49 -5.24 -8.28
C GLU A 128 -2.02 -5.55 -7.97
N ALA A 129 -1.36 -4.70 -7.18
CA ALA A 129 0.01 -4.94 -6.74
C ALA A 129 0.13 -6.09 -5.72
N TRP A 130 -0.88 -6.29 -4.87
CA TRP A 130 -0.96 -7.42 -3.94
C TRP A 130 -1.05 -8.75 -4.71
N PHE A 131 -2.02 -8.88 -5.61
CA PHE A 131 -2.17 -10.08 -6.44
C PHE A 131 -1.02 -10.28 -7.44
N GLY A 132 -0.38 -9.20 -7.88
CA GLY A 132 0.84 -9.20 -8.68
C GLY A 132 2.09 -9.65 -7.92
N ALA A 133 2.01 -9.79 -6.59
CA ALA A 133 3.13 -10.03 -5.68
C ALA A 133 4.24 -8.96 -5.78
N ASP A 134 3.86 -7.72 -6.10
CA ASP A 134 4.75 -6.55 -6.07
C ASP A 134 5.01 -6.06 -4.64
N THR A 135 4.08 -6.35 -3.71
CA THR A 135 4.22 -6.14 -2.27
C THR A 135 3.71 -7.35 -1.50
N ALA A 136 4.26 -7.55 -0.30
CA ALA A 136 3.72 -8.45 0.72
C ALA A 136 3.49 -7.70 2.05
N ARG A 137 3.43 -6.36 2.00
CA ARG A 137 3.36 -5.46 3.14
C ARG A 137 2.13 -4.57 3.03
N PHE A 138 1.46 -4.35 4.16
CA PHE A 138 0.22 -3.56 4.23
C PHE A 138 0.47 -2.06 4.43
N GLU A 139 1.70 -1.64 4.72
CA GLU A 139 2.04 -0.22 4.74
C GLU A 139 1.99 0.36 3.31
N TYR A 140 1.33 1.50 3.17
CA TYR A 140 1.08 2.11 1.88
C TYR A 140 1.27 3.63 1.91
N THR A 141 2.20 4.12 1.10
CA THR A 141 2.48 5.54 0.96
C THR A 141 1.60 6.16 -0.13
N LEU A 142 0.95 7.27 0.16
CA LEU A 142 0.09 7.99 -0.75
C LEU A 142 0.59 9.42 -0.94
N ILE A 143 0.60 9.91 -2.17
CA ILE A 143 0.98 11.28 -2.51
C ILE A 143 -0.08 11.85 -3.43
N ASP A 144 -0.76 12.92 -3.01
CA ASP A 144 -1.77 13.59 -3.82
C ASP A 144 -1.25 14.90 -4.41
N PHE A 145 -0.70 14.85 -5.62
CA PHE A 145 -0.21 16.05 -6.31
C PHE A 145 -1.33 16.97 -6.81
N SER A 146 -2.60 16.57 -6.71
CA SER A 146 -3.73 17.46 -7.00
C SER A 146 -3.98 18.49 -5.88
N MET A 147 -3.39 18.26 -4.70
CA MET A 147 -3.38 19.19 -3.57
C MET A 147 -2.19 20.13 -3.58
N SER A 148 -2.30 21.25 -2.87
CA SER A 148 -1.23 22.24 -2.75
C SER A 148 -0.04 21.72 -1.95
N ALA A 149 1.19 22.10 -2.33
CA ALA A 149 2.42 21.71 -1.63
C ALA A 149 2.50 22.28 -0.21
N ILE A 150 1.74 23.33 0.08
CA ILE A 150 1.60 23.93 1.42
C ILE A 150 0.45 23.30 2.22
N GLU A 151 -0.09 22.17 1.75
CA GLU A 151 -0.96 21.28 2.50
C GLU A 151 -0.23 19.94 2.70
N ARG A 152 -0.57 19.23 3.78
CA ARG A 152 -0.05 17.90 4.03
C ARG A 152 -0.73 16.90 3.10
N ARG A 153 0.00 16.51 2.05
CA ARG A 153 -0.49 15.68 0.93
C ARG A 153 0.32 14.39 0.74
N PHE A 154 1.10 14.02 1.75
CA PHE A 154 1.82 12.76 1.86
C PHE A 154 1.22 11.99 3.04
N TRP A 155 0.80 10.75 2.81
CA TRP A 155 0.34 9.86 3.87
C TRP A 155 1.12 8.56 3.86
N VAL A 156 1.25 7.95 5.03
CA VAL A 156 1.54 6.52 5.15
C VAL A 156 0.41 5.91 5.96
N LEU A 157 -0.26 4.92 5.38
CA LEU A 157 -1.33 4.17 6.02
C LEU A 157 -0.87 2.73 6.30
N ASP A 158 -1.40 2.11 7.35
CA ASP A 158 -1.37 0.65 7.50
C ASP A 158 -2.74 0.09 7.10
N LEU A 159 -2.83 -0.57 5.95
CA LEU A 159 -4.10 -1.10 5.45
C LEU A 159 -4.66 -2.26 6.30
N ARG A 160 -3.82 -2.89 7.13
CA ARG A 160 -4.23 -3.95 8.08
C ARG A 160 -5.03 -3.38 9.24
N THR A 161 -4.67 -2.20 9.72
CA THR A 161 -5.33 -1.56 10.88
C THR A 161 -6.27 -0.44 10.47
N GLY A 162 -6.04 0.17 9.31
CA GLY A 162 -6.72 1.38 8.83
C GLY A 162 -6.14 2.66 9.44
N ASP A 163 -5.02 2.59 10.14
CA ASP A 163 -4.42 3.73 10.84
C ASP A 163 -3.64 4.65 9.89
N GLU A 164 -3.79 5.96 10.08
CA GLU A 164 -2.88 6.97 9.53
C GLU A 164 -1.60 7.00 10.37
N LEU A 165 -0.49 6.53 9.82
CA LEU A 165 0.80 6.49 10.50
C LEU A 165 1.54 7.82 10.38
N TYR A 166 1.46 8.47 9.21
CA TYR A 166 2.06 9.77 8.93
C TYR A 166 1.16 10.61 8.02
N ASN A 167 1.16 11.93 8.24
CA ASN A 167 0.59 12.93 7.33
C ASN A 167 1.53 14.14 7.27
N GLU A 168 2.15 14.40 6.12
CA GLU A 168 3.27 15.33 5.99
C GLU A 168 3.22 16.19 4.73
N TYR A 169 4.03 17.26 4.74
CA TYR A 169 4.37 18.01 3.54
C TYR A 169 5.25 17.17 2.62
N VAL A 170 5.04 17.30 1.31
CA VAL A 170 5.93 16.70 0.31
C VAL A 170 6.10 17.59 -0.90
N THR A 171 7.35 17.73 -1.33
CA THR A 171 7.73 18.56 -2.48
C THR A 171 7.38 17.88 -3.80
N HIS A 172 7.34 18.65 -4.88
CA HIS A 172 7.36 18.15 -6.25
C HIS A 172 8.57 18.68 -7.02
N GLY A 173 8.79 18.16 -8.23
CA GLY A 173 9.85 18.65 -9.11
C GLY A 173 9.62 20.08 -9.60
N VAL A 174 10.67 20.89 -9.72
CA VAL A 174 10.62 22.29 -10.18
C VAL A 174 9.94 22.48 -11.55
N ASN A 175 10.01 21.49 -12.43
CA ASN A 175 9.35 21.55 -13.73
C ASN A 175 7.95 20.92 -13.71
N SER A 176 7.46 20.47 -12.55
CA SER A 176 6.09 20.00 -12.35
C SER A 176 5.13 21.13 -12.02
N SER A 177 5.64 22.26 -11.54
CA SER A 177 4.86 23.34 -10.93
C SER A 177 4.03 24.11 -11.95
N ASP A 178 2.85 24.56 -11.53
CA ASP A 178 2.01 25.45 -12.33
C ASP A 178 2.74 26.81 -12.49
N PRO A 179 2.89 27.33 -13.72
CA PRO A 179 3.54 28.63 -13.93
C PRO A 179 2.87 29.82 -13.23
N SER A 180 1.62 29.65 -12.78
CA SER A 180 0.83 30.64 -12.04
C SER A 180 0.74 30.38 -10.53
N ASP A 181 1.09 29.17 -10.09
CA ASP A 181 1.11 28.78 -8.66
C ASP A 181 2.15 27.68 -8.42
N VAL A 182 3.30 28.07 -7.87
CA VAL A 182 4.41 27.16 -7.57
C VAL A 182 4.02 26.05 -6.59
N ASN A 183 2.96 26.22 -5.81
CA ASN A 183 2.52 25.19 -4.86
C ASN A 183 1.73 24.06 -5.54
N MET A 184 1.29 24.23 -6.78
CA MET A 184 0.51 23.24 -7.50
C MET A 184 1.38 22.48 -8.50
N ALA A 185 1.39 21.14 -8.45
CA ALA A 185 2.00 20.32 -9.49
C ALA A 185 0.97 19.98 -10.57
N VAL A 186 1.26 20.29 -11.83
CA VAL A 186 0.36 20.07 -12.96
C VAL A 186 1.02 19.33 -14.14
N GLU A 187 2.35 19.13 -14.09
CA GLU A 187 3.08 18.39 -15.12
C GLU A 187 3.94 17.27 -14.52
N PHE A 188 3.94 16.11 -15.16
CA PHE A 188 4.69 14.93 -14.71
C PHE A 188 5.47 14.32 -15.86
N SER A 189 6.49 13.51 -15.57
CA SER A 189 7.29 12.90 -16.63
C SER A 189 8.00 11.66 -16.16
N ASN A 190 8.20 10.72 -17.08
CA ASN A 190 9.08 9.57 -16.95
C ASN A 190 10.44 9.78 -17.65
N VAL A 191 10.73 10.97 -18.17
CA VAL A 191 11.93 11.25 -18.97
C VAL A 191 13.09 11.65 -18.07
N ASN A 192 14.27 11.08 -18.33
CA ASN A 192 15.48 11.44 -17.60
C ASN A 192 15.89 12.90 -17.82
N GLY A 193 16.27 13.58 -16.72
CA GLY A 193 16.63 15.00 -16.73
C GLY A 193 15.44 15.97 -16.91
N SER A 194 14.19 15.49 -16.82
CA SER A 194 13.00 16.35 -16.94
C SER A 194 12.81 17.31 -15.76
N LEU A 195 13.38 17.00 -14.60
CA LEU A 195 13.18 17.69 -13.31
C LEU A 195 11.71 17.71 -12.84
N LYS A 196 10.90 16.76 -13.31
CA LYS A 196 9.49 16.58 -12.93
C LYS A 196 9.31 15.38 -12.02
N SER A 197 8.31 15.41 -11.16
CA SER A 197 7.84 14.23 -10.44
C SER A 197 7.24 13.18 -11.40
N SER A 198 7.15 11.93 -10.94
CA SER A 198 6.45 10.84 -11.62
C SER A 198 5.11 10.56 -10.94
N LEU A 199 4.13 10.12 -11.72
CA LEU A 199 2.88 9.55 -11.21
C LEU A 199 2.98 8.02 -11.13
N GLY A 200 2.05 7.44 -10.38
CA GLY A 200 1.76 6.02 -10.39
C GLY A 200 2.37 5.21 -9.27
N VAL A 201 2.29 3.88 -9.44
CA VAL A 201 2.65 2.89 -8.42
C VAL A 201 4.15 2.59 -8.48
N MET A 202 4.78 2.64 -7.32
CA MET A 202 6.19 2.36 -7.11
C MET A 202 6.36 1.44 -5.91
N VAL A 203 7.40 0.60 -5.93
CA VAL A 203 7.84 -0.18 -4.77
C VAL A 203 8.97 0.57 -4.10
N THR A 204 8.94 0.65 -2.77
CA THR A 204 10.06 1.12 -1.96
C THR A 204 11.18 0.10 -1.97
N ALA A 205 12.41 0.56 -2.17
CA ALA A 205 13.57 -0.31 -2.26
C ALA A 205 14.57 0.02 -1.14
N GLU A 206 15.85 -0.27 -1.37
CA GLU A 206 16.87 -0.12 -0.35
C GLU A 206 17.11 1.35 0.05
N ASP A 207 17.48 1.54 1.32
CA ASP A 207 18.00 2.79 1.82
C ASP A 207 19.48 3.00 1.43
N TYR A 208 19.94 4.24 1.60
CA TYR A 208 21.36 4.59 1.55
C TYR A 208 21.60 5.94 2.22
N THR A 209 22.84 6.18 2.65
CA THR A 209 23.29 7.52 3.06
C THR A 209 23.98 8.24 1.90
N GLY A 210 23.44 9.38 1.48
CA GLY A 210 23.96 10.22 0.39
C GLY A 210 24.17 11.67 0.79
N THR A 211 24.20 12.57 -0.22
CA THR A 211 24.35 14.02 -0.01
C THR A 211 23.21 14.62 0.81
N TYR A 212 22.02 14.02 0.76
CA TYR A 212 20.82 14.45 1.48
C TYR A 212 20.59 13.67 2.78
N GLY A 213 21.63 13.00 3.31
CA GLY A 213 21.52 12.15 4.49
C GLY A 213 20.93 10.79 4.16
N HIS A 214 20.15 10.23 5.10
CA HIS A 214 19.41 8.99 4.91
C HIS A 214 18.35 9.18 3.81
N SER A 215 18.25 8.22 2.89
CA SER A 215 17.43 8.34 1.68
C SER A 215 17.06 6.96 1.18
N MET A 216 15.91 6.83 0.52
CA MET A 216 15.37 5.56 0.05
C MET A 216 15.07 5.59 -1.44
N ARG A 217 15.36 4.50 -2.14
CA ARG A 217 15.05 4.37 -3.57
C ARG A 217 13.62 3.90 -3.82
N TYR A 218 13.14 4.22 -5.02
CA TYR A 218 11.92 3.67 -5.59
C TYR A 218 12.23 2.87 -6.85
N ASP A 219 11.47 1.79 -7.06
CA ASP A 219 11.35 1.08 -8.32
C ASP A 219 9.96 1.30 -8.90
N GLY A 220 9.89 1.80 -10.14
CA GLY A 220 8.61 2.08 -10.80
C GLY A 220 8.02 0.82 -11.42
N LEU A 221 6.72 0.61 -11.19
CA LEU A 221 5.99 -0.56 -11.67
C LEU A 221 5.25 -0.34 -12.99
N GLU A 222 5.12 0.92 -13.45
CA GLU A 222 4.23 1.28 -14.56
C GLU A 222 5.01 1.74 -15.80
N PRO A 223 5.14 0.87 -16.83
CA PRO A 223 5.81 1.21 -18.08
C PRO A 223 5.22 2.45 -18.75
N GLY A 224 6.09 3.40 -19.10
CA GLY A 224 5.73 4.67 -19.71
C GLY A 224 5.44 5.80 -18.71
N PHE A 225 5.07 5.48 -17.47
CA PHE A 225 4.72 6.47 -16.44
C PHE A 225 5.82 6.65 -15.40
N ASN A 226 6.38 5.55 -14.92
CA ASN A 226 7.39 5.60 -13.87
C ASN A 226 8.47 4.52 -13.98
N ASP A 227 8.53 3.66 -15.00
CA ASP A 227 9.62 2.66 -15.15
C ASP A 227 11.05 3.24 -15.15
N ASN A 228 11.23 4.57 -15.23
CA ASN A 228 12.53 5.23 -15.08
C ASN A 228 12.79 5.88 -13.69
N VAL A 229 11.95 5.74 -12.65
CA VAL A 229 12.17 6.42 -11.33
C VAL A 229 13.58 6.16 -10.79
N ARG A 230 14.00 4.89 -10.76
CA ARG A 230 15.33 4.49 -10.28
C ARG A 230 16.45 5.08 -11.13
N SER A 231 16.36 4.99 -12.45
CA SER A 231 17.40 5.51 -13.37
C SER A 231 17.49 7.04 -13.37
N ARG A 232 16.42 7.70 -12.93
CA ARG A 232 16.31 9.15 -12.75
C ARG A 232 16.74 9.64 -11.37
N TYR A 233 17.12 8.73 -10.47
CA TYR A 233 17.49 9.05 -9.08
C TYR A 233 16.39 9.80 -8.32
N ILE A 234 15.13 9.47 -8.63
CA ILE A 234 13.99 9.96 -7.88
C ILE A 234 13.87 9.08 -6.62
N VAL A 235 14.02 9.71 -5.46
CA VAL A 235 14.18 9.04 -4.16
C VAL A 235 13.38 9.77 -3.08
N LEU A 236 13.17 9.12 -1.94
CA LEU A 236 12.69 9.77 -0.72
C LEU A 236 13.86 10.22 0.13
N HIS A 237 13.85 11.48 0.55
CA HIS A 237 14.89 12.05 1.43
C HIS A 237 14.37 13.27 2.19
N SER A 238 15.17 13.81 3.11
CA SER A 238 14.82 15.03 3.85
C SER A 238 15.28 16.31 3.16
N GLY A 239 14.65 17.42 3.54
CA GLY A 239 15.13 18.75 3.20
C GLY A 239 14.51 19.82 4.08
N ASP A 240 15.32 20.78 4.56
CA ASP A 240 14.86 21.88 5.42
C ASP A 240 13.80 22.78 4.75
N TYR A 241 13.64 22.64 3.43
CA TYR A 241 12.64 23.30 2.60
C TYR A 241 11.31 22.55 2.48
N ALA A 242 11.18 21.39 3.14
CA ALA A 242 9.98 20.57 3.18
C ALA A 242 9.34 20.58 4.59
N THR A 243 9.32 21.74 5.25
CA THR A 243 8.91 21.90 6.65
C THR A 243 7.81 22.94 6.82
N GLN A 244 7.03 22.85 7.90
CA GLN A 244 6.04 23.87 8.26
C GLN A 244 6.69 25.27 8.38
N ASP A 245 7.85 25.35 9.04
CA ASP A 245 8.57 26.63 9.24
C ASP A 245 8.95 27.27 7.89
N TYR A 246 9.29 26.46 6.89
CA TYR A 246 9.56 26.96 5.54
C TYR A 246 8.29 27.52 4.90
N VAL A 247 7.16 26.80 4.98
CA VAL A 247 5.85 27.26 4.49
C VAL A 247 5.44 28.58 5.17
N ASP A 248 5.57 28.66 6.50
CA ASP A 248 5.20 29.85 7.27
C ASP A 248 6.07 31.06 6.91
N THR A 249 7.32 30.83 6.51
CA THR A 249 8.29 31.88 6.17
C THR A 249 8.11 32.38 4.73
N TRP A 250 7.91 31.47 3.78
CA TRP A 250 7.97 31.76 2.35
C TRP A 250 6.61 31.74 1.65
N GLY A 251 5.59 31.15 2.28
CA GLY A 251 4.27 30.96 1.66
C GLY A 251 4.26 29.87 0.59
N GLU A 252 5.33 29.07 0.51
CA GLU A 252 5.53 27.98 -0.42
C GLU A 252 6.37 26.88 0.23
N LEU A 253 6.29 25.66 -0.30
CA LEU A 253 7.26 24.60 -0.02
C LEU A 253 8.39 24.68 -1.05
N GLY A 254 9.61 24.26 -0.72
CA GLY A 254 10.67 24.22 -1.73
C GLY A 254 10.43 23.14 -2.81
N GLU A 255 11.10 23.30 -3.95
CA GLU A 255 10.97 22.38 -5.09
C GLU A 255 12.20 21.46 -5.20
N SER A 256 11.98 20.19 -5.48
CA SER A 256 13.04 19.22 -5.76
C SER A 256 13.27 19.09 -7.28
N TRP A 257 14.06 18.10 -7.71
CA TRP A 257 14.16 17.72 -9.12
C TRP A 257 13.26 16.51 -9.47
N GLY A 258 12.21 16.30 -8.66
CA GLY A 258 11.21 15.24 -8.79
C GLY A 258 11.19 14.26 -7.62
N CYS A 259 12.16 14.34 -6.71
CA CYS A 259 12.22 13.54 -5.48
C CYS A 259 11.07 13.87 -4.52
N THR A 260 10.68 12.89 -3.73
CA THR A 260 9.76 13.06 -2.60
C THR A 260 10.57 13.55 -1.41
N VAL A 261 10.49 14.85 -1.12
CA VAL A 261 11.23 15.46 -0.01
C VAL A 261 10.27 15.81 1.10
N ILE A 262 10.56 15.34 2.32
CA ILE A 262 9.73 15.50 3.52
C ILE A 262 10.55 16.08 4.68
N ASP A 263 9.88 16.36 5.80
CA ASP A 263 10.48 17.03 6.94
C ASP A 263 11.67 16.22 7.52
N PRO A 264 12.84 16.84 7.74
CA PRO A 264 14.01 16.18 8.33
C PRO A 264 13.78 15.53 9.69
N VAL A 265 12.79 15.97 10.47
CA VAL A 265 12.50 15.42 11.80
C VAL A 265 11.91 14.01 11.72
N ILE A 266 11.19 13.69 10.64
CA ILE A 266 10.43 12.43 10.52
C ILE A 266 10.98 11.48 9.46
N VAL A 267 11.90 11.94 8.59
CA VAL A 267 12.31 11.16 7.40
C VAL A 267 12.90 9.80 7.77
N ASP A 268 13.66 9.72 8.86
CA ASP A 268 14.34 8.50 9.27
C ASP A 268 13.31 7.45 9.70
N ASP A 269 12.34 7.85 10.54
CA ASP A 269 11.27 6.97 11.01
C ASP A 269 10.35 6.53 9.86
N VAL A 270 10.10 7.40 8.87
CA VAL A 270 9.33 7.05 7.67
C VAL A 270 10.08 6.06 6.80
N ILE A 271 11.36 6.30 6.49
CA ILE A 271 12.17 5.37 5.67
C ILE A 271 12.27 4.01 6.35
N ASP A 272 12.62 3.97 7.64
CA ASP A 272 12.78 2.71 8.39
C ASP A 272 11.48 1.90 8.41
N LEU A 273 10.32 2.57 8.44
CA LEU A 273 9.02 1.92 8.37
C LEU A 273 8.77 1.32 6.97
N ILE A 274 8.98 2.10 5.92
CA ILE A 274 8.46 1.78 4.58
C ILE A 274 9.49 1.15 3.64
N MET A 275 10.79 1.13 3.96
CA MET A 275 11.79 0.56 3.07
C MET A 275 11.58 -0.94 2.83
N ASP A 276 12.20 -1.44 1.76
CA ASP A 276 12.22 -2.87 1.40
C ASP A 276 10.83 -3.49 1.19
N GLY A 277 10.06 -2.94 0.23
CA GLY A 277 8.95 -3.67 -0.39
C GLY A 277 7.55 -3.22 -0.03
N THR A 278 7.35 -2.01 0.50
CA THR A 278 6.02 -1.39 0.57
C THR A 278 5.69 -0.67 -0.73
N LEU A 279 4.43 -0.25 -0.89
CA LEU A 279 4.01 0.53 -2.06
C LEU A 279 4.01 2.03 -1.79
N ALA A 280 4.21 2.79 -2.86
CA ALA A 280 3.91 4.20 -2.94
C ALA A 280 3.04 4.49 -4.17
N PHE A 281 2.02 5.32 -4.01
CA PHE A 281 1.13 5.75 -5.10
C PHE A 281 1.11 7.28 -5.20
N ALA A 282 1.65 7.78 -6.30
CA ALA A 282 1.65 9.20 -6.63
C ALA A 282 0.51 9.55 -7.59
N TYR A 283 -0.50 10.24 -7.07
CA TYR A 283 -1.73 10.57 -7.77
C TYR A 283 -1.76 12.00 -8.31
N TYR A 284 -2.33 12.15 -9.50
CA TYR A 284 -2.88 13.40 -10.04
C TYR A 284 -3.96 12.99 -11.05
N PRO A 285 -5.06 13.77 -11.22
CA PRO A 285 -6.14 13.45 -12.16
C PRO A 285 -5.76 13.69 -13.63
N ASP A 286 -4.62 13.15 -14.07
CA ASP A 286 -4.19 13.14 -15.46
C ASP A 286 -4.95 12.07 -16.25
N THR A 287 -5.72 12.50 -17.25
CA THR A 287 -6.56 11.59 -18.05
C THR A 287 -5.75 10.52 -18.77
N THR A 288 -4.52 10.83 -19.21
CA THR A 288 -3.67 9.85 -19.90
C THR A 288 -3.22 8.76 -18.93
N TYR A 289 -2.79 9.14 -17.73
CA TYR A 289 -2.44 8.21 -16.67
C TYR A 289 -3.63 7.35 -16.27
N LEU A 290 -4.75 7.96 -15.88
CA LEU A 290 -5.94 7.24 -15.39
C LEU A 290 -6.52 6.28 -16.43
N THR A 291 -6.35 6.54 -17.73
CA THR A 291 -6.87 5.66 -18.81
C THR A 291 -5.92 4.53 -19.22
N ASN A 292 -4.61 4.70 -19.01
CA ASN A 292 -3.60 3.76 -19.54
C ASN A 292 -2.76 3.08 -18.44
N SER A 293 -2.94 3.45 -17.17
CA SER A 293 -2.33 2.74 -16.05
C SER A 293 -2.79 1.28 -16.01
N THR A 294 -1.83 0.37 -15.87
CA THR A 294 -2.11 -1.07 -15.74
C THR A 294 -2.62 -1.45 -14.37
N TYR A 295 -2.38 -0.63 -13.35
CA TYR A 295 -2.85 -0.84 -11.98
C TYR A 295 -4.23 -0.21 -11.73
N LEU A 296 -4.65 0.74 -12.56
CA LEU A 296 -5.99 1.36 -12.48
C LEU A 296 -6.96 0.83 -13.54
N ASN A 297 -6.48 0.04 -14.51
CA ASN A 297 -7.27 -0.60 -15.56
C ASN A 297 -6.80 -2.05 -15.82
N PRO A 298 -6.91 -2.93 -14.80
CA PRO A 298 -6.53 -4.34 -14.89
C PRO A 298 -7.41 -5.17 -15.87
#